data_AF-A0A3D1TEP3-F1
#
_entry.id   AF-A0A3D1TEP3-F1
#
_cell.length_a   1.000
_cell.length_b   1.000
_cell.length_c   1.000
_cell.angle_alpha   90.00
_cell.angle_beta   90.00
_cell.angle_gamma   90.00
#
_symmetry.space_group_name_H-M   'P 1'
#
loop_
_entity.id
_entity.type
_entity.pdbx_description
1 polymer ?
#
loop_
_entity_poly.entity_id
_entity_poly.type
_entity_poly.pdbx_seq_one_letter_code
_entity_poly.pdbx_strand_id
1 'polypeptide(L)' 'LFNGTITAAVIESGRNARILHRLAQPADHPINPCHPESEYLKGLILTVD' A
#
# COMPACT_ATOMS: atom_id res chain seq x y z
N LEU A 1 -3.42 -4.08 -8.27
CA LEU A 1 -2.38 -3.31 -8.99
C LEU A 1 -1.31 -2.76 -8.05
N PHE A 2 -1.66 -1.87 -7.11
CA PHE A 2 -0.72 -1.19 -6.19
C PHE A 2 0.37 -2.08 -5.54
N ASN A 3 0.00 -3.09 -4.74
CA ASN A 3 0.99 -3.96 -4.08
C ASN A 3 1.90 -4.67 -5.09
N GLY A 4 1.34 -5.12 -6.22
CA GLY A 4 2.10 -5.82 -7.26
C GLY A 4 3.15 -4.93 -7.91
N THR A 5 2.81 -3.68 -8.20
CA THR A 5 3.75 -2.69 -8.75
C THR A 5 4.91 -2.43 -7.80
N ILE A 6 4.65 -2.27 -6.50
CA ILE A 6 5.70 -2.08 -5.50
C ILE A 6 6.57 -3.34 -5.36
N THR A 7 5.97 -4.54 -5.35
CA THR A 7 6.73 -5.80 -5.31
C THR A 7 7.64 -5.94 -6.53
N ALA A 8 7.15 -5.63 -7.74
CA ALA A 8 7.96 -5.65 -8.95
C ALA A 8 9.15 -4.68 -8.84
N ALA A 9 8.92 -3.44 -8.39
CA ALA A 9 9.98 -2.45 -8.20
C ALA A 9 11.04 -2.90 -7.18
N VAL A 10 10.63 -3.54 -6.08
CA VAL A 10 11.58 -4.10 -5.09
C VAL A 10 12.44 -5.19 -5.74
N ILE A 11 11.84 -6.13 -6.48
CA ILE A 11 12.56 -7.21 -7.18
C ILE A 11 13.54 -6.63 -8.21
N GLU A 12 13.08 -5.71 -9.07
CA GLU A 12 13.89 -5.08 -10.11
C GLU A 12 15.04 -4.25 -9.53
N SER A 13 14.85 -3.65 -8.35
CA SER A 13 15.91 -2.90 -7.67
C SER A 13 17.02 -3.78 -7.08
N GLY A 14 16.81 -5.11 -6.99
CA GLY A 14 17.75 -6.04 -6.37
C GLY A 14 17.95 -5.81 -4.86
N ARG A 15 17.05 -5.04 -4.22
CA ARG A 15 17.10 -4.73 -2.79
C ARG A 15 16.09 -5.56 -2.01
N ASN A 16 16.45 -5.90 -0.78
CA ASN A 16 15.50 -6.46 0.17
C ASN A 16 14.73 -5.34 0.84
N ALA A 17 13.40 -5.46 0.86
CA ALA A 17 12.52 -4.53 1.55
C ALA A 17 11.49 -5.29 2.39
N ARG A 18 11.09 -4.72 3.53
CA ARG A 18 10.06 -5.26 4.41
C ARG A 18 8.96 -4.22 4.62
N ILE A 19 7.70 -4.67 4.58
CA ILE A 19 6.54 -3.80 4.84
C ILE A 19 6.42 -3.59 6.35
N LEU A 20 6.56 -2.34 6.79
CA LEU A 20 6.37 -1.96 8.19
C LEU A 20 4.92 -1.60 8.49
N HIS A 21 4.27 -0.89 7.57
CA HIS A 21 2.90 -0.43 7.77
C HIS A 21 2.14 -0.29 6.45
N ARG A 22 0.83 -0.53 6.49
CA ARG A 22 -0.09 -0.29 5.38
C ARG A 22 -0.93 0.93 5.73
N LEU A 23 -0.77 1.99 4.96
CA LEU A 23 -1.55 3.21 5.12
C LEU A 23 -2.87 3.07 4.36
N ALA A 24 -3.92 3.55 5.00
CA ALA A 24 -5.24 3.73 4.43
C ALA A 24 -5.75 5.13 4.79
N GLN A 25 -6.86 5.50 4.18
CA GLN A 25 -7.59 6.71 4.54
C GLN A 25 -7.89 6.80 6.05
N PRO A 26 -7.71 7.99 6.65
CA PRO A 26 -7.98 8.24 8.07
C PRO A 26 -9.48 8.23 8.39
N ALA A 27 -9.82 8.27 9.68
CA ALA A 27 -11.20 8.11 10.16
C ALA A 27 -12.18 9.20 9.67
N ASP A 28 -11.69 10.39 9.32
CA ASP A 28 -12.45 11.48 8.70
C ASP A 28 -12.81 11.21 7.23
N HIS A 29 -12.27 10.13 6.63
CA HIS A 29 -12.56 9.66 5.28
C HIS A 29 -12.92 8.16 5.30
N PRO A 30 -14.07 7.76 5.87
CA PRO A 30 -14.40 6.37 6.12
C PRO A 30 -14.57 5.57 4.83
N ILE A 31 -14.21 4.28 4.89
CA ILE A 31 -14.50 3.32 3.84
C ILE A 31 -15.94 2.84 4.01
N ASN A 32 -16.71 2.89 2.94
CA ASN A 32 -18.08 2.40 2.92
C ASN A 32 -18.10 0.92 2.50
N PRO A 33 -18.57 -0.01 3.35
CA PRO A 33 -18.64 -1.43 3.01
C PRO A 33 -19.53 -1.76 1.80
N CYS A 34 -20.51 -0.91 1.48
CA CYS A 34 -21.41 -1.10 0.35
C CYS A 34 -20.86 -0.52 -0.96
N HIS A 35 -19.80 0.29 -0.90
CA HIS A 35 -19.20 0.96 -2.05
C HIS A 35 -17.69 0.69 -2.03
N PRO A 36 -17.21 -0.43 -2.59
CA PRO A 36 -15.79 -0.79 -2.56
C PRO A 36 -14.89 0.27 -3.22
N GLU A 37 -15.43 1.08 -4.13
CA GLU A 37 -14.75 2.23 -4.75
C GLU A 37 -14.39 3.34 -3.75
N SER A 38 -15.01 3.36 -2.57
CA SER A 38 -14.67 4.32 -1.50
C SER A 38 -13.27 4.08 -0.92
N GLU A 39 -12.68 2.89 -1.11
CA GLU A 39 -11.34 2.56 -0.64
C GLU A 39 -10.27 2.94 -1.67
N TYR A 40 -10.07 4.24 -1.88
CA TYR A 40 -9.19 4.75 -2.93
C TYR A 40 -7.74 5.02 -2.49
N LEU A 41 -7.49 5.32 -1.21
CA LEU A 41 -6.15 5.65 -0.74
C LEU A 41 -5.37 4.38 -0.38
N LYS A 42 -4.21 4.18 -1.01
CA LYS A 42 -3.30 3.07 -0.72
C LYS A 42 -1.91 3.61 -0.42
N GLY A 43 -1.28 3.13 0.64
CA GLY A 43 0.12 3.45 0.95
C GLY A 43 0.84 2.31 1.66
N LEU A 44 2.17 2.29 1.52
CA LEU A 44 3.06 1.37 2.21
C LEU A 44 4.22 2.14 2.82
N ILE A 45 4.57 1.80 4.06
CA ILE A 45 5.84 2.17 4.66
C ILE A 45 6.74 0.96 4.54
N LEU A 46 7.89 1.14 3.89
CA LEU A 46 8.88 0.09 3.67
C LEU A 46 10.17 0.45 4.42
N THR A 47 10.79 -0.55 5.05
CA THR A 47 12.21 -0.49 5.35
C THR A 47 12.96 -1.18 4.24
N VAL A 48 14.11 -0.62 3.85
CA VAL A 48 15.01 -1.23 2.86
C VAL A 48 16.33 -1.50 3.54
N ASP A 49 16.88 -2.68 3.31
CA ASP A 49 18.19 -3.05 3.82
C ASP A 49 19.33 -2.34 3.05
#